data_AF-A0A8J7KWX7-F1
#
_entry.id   AF-A0A8J7KWX7-F1
#
_cell.length_a   1.000
_cell.length_b   1.000
_cell.length_c   1.000
_cell.angle_alpha   90.00
_cell.angle_beta   90.00
_cell.angle_gamma   90.00
#
_symmetry.space_group_name_H-M   'P 1'
#
loop_
_entity.id
_entity.type
_entity.pdbx_description
1 polymer ?
#
loop_
_entity_poly.entity_id
_entity_poly.type
_entity_poly.pdbx_seq_one_letter_code
_entity_poly.pdbx_strand_id
1 'polypeptide(L)'
;MHLGPAEGPAIPAAGQGIDPTTLTDRWTELWPECAPVPTRLRAAYPDRWIRFRTLPEGRRHPASEEEYAAVLHRHNTVLDDLVTDGRVLVLTAAYSETLRADAAPHPGDTYWTSVLLTDERTGYEIHQHQYARLAPWSPGCLDPLLRTVATDLAATVLVADAELRWLCHPFAGGMDVILPTPEHRDALGARHPAWRSTRATGL
;
A
#
# COMPACT_ATOMS: atom_id res chain seq x y z
N MET A 1 -23.08 -9.25 -5.44
CA MET A 1 -23.10 -9.14 -3.97
C MET A 1 -22.79 -7.68 -3.67
N HIS A 2 -23.81 -6.89 -3.33
CA HIS A 2 -23.68 -5.45 -3.18
C HIS A 2 -23.02 -5.20 -1.82
N LEU A 3 -21.70 -5.04 -1.82
CA LEU A 3 -20.97 -4.52 -0.66
C LEU A 3 -21.38 -3.06 -0.54
N GLY A 4 -22.32 -2.76 0.37
CA GLY A 4 -22.57 -1.39 0.79
C GLY A 4 -21.27 -0.75 1.30
N PRO A 5 -21.16 0.59 1.32
CA PRO A 5 -19.92 1.25 1.71
C PRO A 5 -19.67 0.93 3.19
N ALA A 6 -18.79 -0.03 3.45
CA ALA A 6 -18.13 -0.10 4.74
C ALA A 6 -17.41 1.24 4.89
N GLU A 7 -17.68 1.98 5.96
CA GLU A 7 -16.83 3.10 6.33
C GLU A 7 -15.40 2.58 6.35
N GLY A 8 -14.56 3.09 5.45
CA GLY A 8 -13.18 2.65 5.36
C GLY A 8 -12.47 2.88 6.70
N PRO A 9 -11.44 2.08 7.03
CA PRO A 9 -10.64 2.24 8.25
C PRO A 9 -10.23 3.70 8.53
N ALA A 10 -10.12 4.08 9.80
CA ALA A 10 -9.69 5.43 10.16
C ALA A 10 -8.25 5.70 9.64
N ILE A 11 -8.07 6.81 8.91
CA ILE A 11 -6.78 7.34 8.46
C ILE A 11 -6.63 8.74 9.05
N PRO A 12 -5.40 9.22 9.38
CA PRO A 12 -5.19 10.58 9.87
C PRO A 12 -5.86 11.66 9.00
N ALA A 13 -6.16 12.81 9.58
CA ALA A 13 -6.75 13.94 8.86
C ALA A 13 -5.86 14.37 7.68
N ALA A 14 -6.49 14.76 6.58
CA ALA A 14 -5.79 15.20 5.38
C ALA A 14 -5.00 16.49 5.63
N GLY A 15 -3.78 16.56 5.10
CA GLY A 15 -3.09 17.82 4.83
C GLY A 15 -3.66 18.50 3.57
N GLN A 16 -3.35 19.79 3.35
CA GLN A 16 -3.83 20.49 2.16
C GLN A 16 -3.25 19.93 0.84
N GLY A 17 -4.14 19.78 -0.14
CA GLY A 17 -3.92 19.82 -1.60
C GLY A 17 -3.12 18.68 -2.22
N ILE A 18 -3.77 17.57 -2.58
CA ILE A 18 -3.23 16.64 -3.58
C ILE A 18 -3.73 17.07 -4.96
N ASP A 19 -2.81 17.20 -5.91
CA ASP A 19 -3.15 17.37 -7.32
C ASP A 19 -3.05 16.03 -8.07
N PRO A 20 -4.17 15.47 -8.58
CA PRO A 20 -4.18 14.24 -9.36
C PRO A 20 -3.29 14.28 -10.61
N THR A 21 -3.13 15.44 -11.25
CA THR A 21 -2.27 15.57 -12.43
C THR A 21 -0.81 15.41 -12.04
N THR A 22 -0.36 16.14 -11.02
CA THR A 22 1.00 15.97 -10.46
C THR A 22 1.27 14.52 -10.04
N LEU A 23 0.33 13.85 -9.37
CA LEU A 23 0.50 12.42 -9.02
C LEU A 23 0.66 11.52 -10.24
N THR A 24 -0.10 11.79 -11.30
CA THR A 24 -0.03 11.03 -12.55
C THR A 24 1.33 11.23 -13.22
N ASP A 25 1.80 12.47 -13.32
CA ASP A 25 3.09 12.79 -13.93
C ASP A 25 4.24 12.09 -13.17
N ARG A 26 4.23 12.16 -11.84
CA ARG A 26 5.19 11.46 -10.97
C ARG A 26 5.14 9.95 -11.11
N TRP A 27 3.94 9.38 -11.17
CA TRP A 27 3.78 7.95 -11.36
C TRP A 27 4.34 7.52 -12.72
N THR A 28 4.03 8.24 -13.80
CA THR A 28 4.55 7.96 -15.14
C THR A 28 6.07 8.11 -15.21
N GLU A 29 6.65 9.06 -14.48
CA GLU A 29 8.11 9.26 -14.42
C GLU A 29 8.82 8.10 -13.70
N LEU A 30 8.35 7.70 -12.52
CA LEU A 30 9.07 6.77 -11.63
C LEU A 30 8.66 5.30 -11.80
N TRP A 31 7.40 5.08 -12.20
CA TRP A 31 6.75 3.78 -12.30
C TRP A 31 6.05 3.53 -13.65
N PRO A 32 6.69 3.79 -14.81
CA PRO A 32 6.05 3.72 -16.14
C PRO A 32 5.55 2.33 -16.54
N GLU A 33 6.20 1.25 -16.08
CA GLU A 33 5.93 -0.14 -16.49
C GLU A 33 4.67 -0.74 -15.85
N CYS A 34 4.05 -0.04 -14.90
CA CYS A 34 2.92 -0.59 -14.15
C CYS A 34 1.89 0.48 -13.84
N ALA A 35 0.62 0.21 -14.16
CA ALA A 35 -0.47 0.97 -13.59
C ALA A 35 -0.42 0.89 -12.04
N PRO A 36 -1.02 1.85 -11.32
CA PRO A 36 -1.05 1.86 -9.85
C PRO A 36 -1.92 0.74 -9.27
N VAL A 37 -1.50 -0.51 -9.45
CA VAL A 37 -2.15 -1.72 -8.98
C VAL A 37 -1.14 -2.41 -8.06
N PRO A 38 -1.30 -2.32 -6.72
CA PRO A 38 -0.24 -2.71 -5.78
C PRO A 38 0.26 -4.13 -5.98
N THR A 39 -0.66 -5.06 -6.29
CA THR A 39 -0.37 -6.48 -6.50
C THR A 39 0.47 -6.78 -7.75
N ARG A 40 0.53 -5.84 -8.71
CA ARG A 40 1.31 -5.97 -9.96
C ARG A 40 2.74 -5.40 -9.84
N LEU A 41 2.98 -4.49 -8.89
CA LEU A 41 4.26 -3.78 -8.76
C LEU A 41 5.47 -4.70 -8.60
N ARG A 42 5.35 -5.78 -7.82
CA ARG A 42 6.45 -6.75 -7.62
C ARG A 42 6.93 -7.43 -8.91
N ALA A 43 6.01 -7.63 -9.86
CA ALA A 43 6.31 -8.29 -11.12
C ALA A 43 6.91 -7.29 -12.11
N ALA A 44 6.46 -6.04 -12.08
CA ALA A 44 6.99 -4.97 -12.91
C ALA A 44 8.40 -4.52 -12.49
N TYR A 45 8.70 -4.54 -11.18
CA TYR A 45 9.96 -4.02 -10.63
C TYR A 45 10.68 -5.01 -9.70
N PRO A 46 11.03 -6.22 -10.18
CA PRO A 46 11.54 -7.30 -9.34
C PRO A 46 12.91 -7.01 -8.71
N ASP A 47 13.75 -6.19 -9.36
CA ASP A 47 15.08 -5.79 -8.90
C ASP A 47 15.03 -4.71 -7.81
N ARG A 48 14.00 -3.88 -7.83
CA ARG A 48 13.74 -2.80 -6.86
C ARG A 48 12.83 -3.21 -5.70
N TRP A 49 12.27 -4.41 -5.78
CA TRP A 49 11.30 -4.93 -4.83
C TRP A 49 11.96 -5.73 -3.70
N ILE A 50 11.38 -5.59 -2.50
CA ILE A 50 11.67 -6.41 -1.32
C ILE A 50 10.39 -6.67 -0.53
N ARG A 51 10.32 -7.86 0.10
CA ARG A 51 9.21 -8.26 0.97
C ARG A 51 9.68 -8.51 2.39
N PHE A 52 8.91 -7.98 3.35
CA PHE A 52 9.04 -8.27 4.77
C PHE A 52 7.82 -9.01 5.29
N ARG A 53 8.05 -10.00 6.14
CA ARG A 53 7.00 -10.74 6.86
C ARG A 53 6.73 -10.06 8.19
N THR A 54 5.46 -9.89 8.52
CA THR A 54 5.05 -9.27 9.78
C THR A 54 4.86 -10.28 10.90
N LEU A 55 4.70 -11.56 10.57
CA LEU A 55 4.61 -12.67 11.51
C LEU A 55 5.66 -13.77 11.22
N PRO A 56 6.02 -14.57 12.24
CA PRO A 56 6.90 -15.72 12.04
C PRO A 56 6.23 -16.80 11.18
N GLU A 57 7.06 -17.69 10.62
CA GLU A 57 6.62 -18.90 9.90
C GLU A 57 5.72 -18.66 8.67
N GLY A 58 5.65 -17.40 8.19
CA GLY A 58 4.80 -17.05 7.05
C GLY A 58 3.30 -17.00 7.36
N ARG A 59 2.94 -16.93 8.64
CA ARG A 59 1.54 -16.71 9.04
C ARG A 59 1.04 -15.35 8.53
N ARG A 60 -0.24 -15.31 8.15
CA ARG A 60 -0.87 -14.12 7.58
C ARG A 60 -1.60 -13.27 8.60
N HIS A 61 -2.33 -13.92 9.49
CA HIS A 61 -3.23 -13.24 10.42
C HIS A 61 -2.72 -13.36 11.86
N PRO A 62 -2.73 -12.25 12.62
CA PRO A 62 -2.48 -12.29 14.04
C PRO A 62 -3.64 -12.99 14.77
N ALA A 63 -3.31 -13.82 15.77
CA ALA A 63 -4.24 -14.57 16.60
C ALA A 63 -4.46 -13.94 17.99
N SER A 64 -3.69 -12.91 18.34
CA SER A 64 -3.75 -12.22 19.63
C SER A 64 -3.39 -10.74 19.50
N GLU A 65 -3.69 -9.94 20.51
CA GLU A 65 -3.28 -8.52 20.54
C GLU A 65 -1.75 -8.35 20.57
N GLU A 66 -1.02 -9.31 21.15
CA GLU A 66 0.45 -9.31 21.12
C GLU A 66 0.97 -9.49 19.69
N GLU A 67 0.34 -10.38 18.92
CA GLU A 67 0.68 -10.55 17.51
C GLU A 67 0.28 -9.34 16.66
N TYR A 68 -0.86 -8.70 16.96
CA TYR A 68 -1.19 -7.41 16.35
C TYR A 68 -0.12 -6.36 16.64
N ALA A 69 0.31 -6.23 17.89
CA ALA A 69 1.36 -5.29 18.27
C ALA A 69 2.67 -5.59 17.53
N ALA A 70 3.04 -6.86 17.35
CA ALA A 70 4.21 -7.25 16.57
C ALA A 70 4.08 -6.90 15.08
N VAL A 71 2.90 -7.11 14.49
CA VAL A 71 2.60 -6.74 13.10
C VAL A 71 2.71 -5.24 12.90
N LEU A 72 2.04 -4.46 13.75
CA LEU A 72 2.05 -2.99 13.71
C LEU A 72 3.46 -2.44 13.93
N HIS A 73 4.20 -2.99 14.89
CA HIS A 73 5.58 -2.59 15.15
C HIS A 73 6.47 -2.74 13.90
N ARG A 74 6.38 -3.87 13.18
CA ARG A 74 7.18 -4.09 11.97
C ARG A 74 6.79 -3.15 10.83
N HIS A 75 5.50 -2.91 10.61
CA HIS A 75 5.05 -1.93 9.62
C HIS A 75 5.57 -0.53 9.94
N ASN A 76 5.37 -0.07 11.18
CA ASN A 76 5.84 1.25 11.60
C ASN A 76 7.36 1.37 11.48
N THR A 77 8.12 0.33 11.84
CA THR A 77 9.58 0.36 11.74
C THR A 77 10.06 0.50 10.30
N VAL A 78 9.48 -0.27 9.36
CA VAL A 78 9.85 -0.17 7.94
C VAL A 78 9.44 1.18 7.36
N LEU A 79 8.25 1.70 7.71
CA LEU A 79 7.82 3.01 7.24
C LEU A 79 8.68 4.14 7.83
N ASP A 80 9.08 4.05 9.09
CA ASP A 80 9.95 5.05 9.74
C ASP A 80 11.34 5.11 9.10
N ASP A 81 11.86 3.96 8.63
CA ASP A 81 13.10 3.90 7.85
C ASP A 81 12.98 4.57 6.46
N LEU A 82 11.77 4.72 5.92
CA LEU A 82 11.50 5.25 4.58
C LEU A 82 11.12 6.73 4.58
N VAL A 83 10.42 7.19 5.61
CA VAL A 83 9.88 8.55 5.68
C VAL A 83 10.96 9.55 6.05
N THR A 84 11.21 10.52 5.17
CA THR A 84 12.19 11.59 5.38
C THR A 84 11.54 12.95 5.63
N ASP A 85 10.39 13.21 5.00
CA ASP A 85 9.73 14.52 5.00
C ASP A 85 8.58 14.64 6.02
N GLY A 86 8.50 13.72 6.98
CA GLY A 86 7.50 13.69 8.06
C GLY A 86 6.05 13.57 7.58
N ARG A 87 5.84 13.14 6.32
CA ARG A 87 4.53 13.00 5.69
C ARG A 87 4.53 11.76 4.81
N VAL A 88 3.35 11.17 4.65
CA VAL A 88 3.11 10.03 3.78
C VAL A 88 1.87 10.29 2.91
N LEU A 89 1.95 9.80 1.68
CA LEU A 89 0.80 9.63 0.80
C LEU A 89 0.20 8.24 1.08
N VAL A 90 -1.09 8.20 1.42
CA VAL A 90 -1.86 6.97 1.56
C VAL A 90 -2.79 6.87 0.37
N LEU A 91 -2.63 5.81 -0.42
CA LEU A 91 -3.49 5.49 -1.55
C LEU A 91 -4.39 4.31 -1.17
N THR A 92 -5.69 4.49 -1.35
CA THR A 92 -6.70 3.45 -1.16
C THR A 92 -7.49 3.26 -2.46
N ALA A 93 -8.27 2.18 -2.55
CA ALA A 93 -9.12 1.96 -3.71
C ALA A 93 -10.56 1.56 -3.36
N ALA A 94 -11.48 2.01 -4.21
CA ALA A 94 -12.82 1.47 -4.35
C ALA A 94 -12.95 0.70 -5.67
N TYR A 95 -13.93 -0.18 -5.76
CA TYR A 95 -14.17 -1.00 -6.94
C TYR A 95 -15.58 -0.79 -7.46
N SER A 96 -15.76 -0.65 -8.77
CA SER A 96 -17.09 -0.59 -9.39
C SER A 96 -17.09 -1.14 -10.81
N GLU A 97 -18.26 -1.49 -11.32
CA GLU A 97 -18.45 -1.89 -12.72
C GLU A 97 -18.55 -0.69 -13.68
N THR A 98 -18.51 0.54 -13.14
CA THR A 98 -18.67 1.77 -13.94
C THR A 98 -17.43 2.66 -13.85
N LEU A 99 -17.36 3.67 -14.70
CA LEU A 99 -16.24 4.63 -14.72
C LEU A 99 -16.19 5.55 -13.49
N ARG A 100 -17.15 5.45 -12.57
CA ARG A 100 -17.19 6.24 -11.33
C ARG A 100 -17.55 5.34 -10.15
N ALA A 101 -16.77 5.44 -9.08
CA ALA A 101 -17.18 4.90 -7.80
C ALA A 101 -18.28 5.77 -7.17
N ASP A 102 -19.21 5.14 -6.46
CA ASP A 102 -20.33 5.80 -5.80
C ASP A 102 -19.87 6.73 -4.66
N ALA A 103 -18.75 6.39 -4.00
CA ALA A 103 -18.13 7.20 -2.97
C ALA A 103 -16.64 6.84 -2.80
N ALA A 104 -15.86 7.78 -2.26
CA ALA A 104 -14.51 7.48 -1.78
C ALA A 104 -14.57 6.55 -0.55
N PRO A 105 -13.60 5.64 -0.35
CA PRO A 105 -13.55 4.78 0.83
C PRO A 105 -13.46 5.58 2.15
N HIS A 106 -12.84 6.77 2.11
CA HIS A 106 -12.70 7.65 3.27
C HIS A 106 -13.14 9.07 2.94
N PRO A 107 -13.90 9.72 3.84
CA PRO A 107 -14.29 11.12 3.69
C PRO A 107 -13.07 12.04 3.58
N GLY A 108 -13.02 12.86 2.53
CA GLY A 108 -11.95 13.83 2.29
C GLY A 108 -10.74 13.31 1.51
N ASP A 109 -10.74 12.05 1.07
CA ASP A 109 -9.72 11.59 0.11
C ASP A 109 -9.93 12.25 -1.26
N THR A 110 -8.83 12.55 -1.94
CA THR A 110 -8.83 13.09 -3.31
C THR A 110 -8.88 11.93 -4.30
N TYR A 111 -9.87 11.89 -5.18
CA TYR A 111 -9.87 10.97 -6.32
C TYR A 111 -8.65 11.26 -7.21
N TRP A 112 -7.89 10.21 -7.53
CA TRP A 112 -6.71 10.31 -8.39
C TRP A 112 -6.99 9.78 -9.79
N THR A 113 -7.23 8.48 -9.94
CA THR A 113 -7.36 7.83 -11.25
C THR A 113 -8.17 6.54 -11.15
N SER A 114 -8.52 5.96 -12.31
CA SER A 114 -9.17 4.65 -12.40
C SER A 114 -8.40 3.74 -13.33
N VAL A 115 -8.25 2.48 -12.93
CA VAL A 115 -7.63 1.42 -13.74
C VAL A 115 -8.67 0.36 -14.03
N LEU A 116 -8.89 0.02 -15.30
CA LEU A 116 -9.70 -1.13 -15.69
C LEU A 116 -8.90 -2.41 -15.43
N LEU A 117 -9.45 -3.29 -14.62
CA LEU A 117 -8.91 -4.62 -14.35
C LEU A 117 -9.79 -5.64 -15.06
N THR A 118 -9.16 -6.48 -15.88
CA THR A 118 -9.83 -7.62 -16.53
C THR A 118 -9.30 -8.91 -15.92
N ASP A 119 -10.19 -9.76 -15.43
CA ASP A 119 -9.86 -11.12 -15.04
C ASP A 119 -9.57 -11.95 -16.30
N GLU A 120 -8.32 -12.39 -16.47
CA GLU A 120 -7.86 -13.10 -17.67
C GLU A 120 -8.59 -14.44 -17.90
N ARG A 121 -9.17 -15.02 -16.85
CA ARG A 121 -9.78 -16.35 -16.88
C ARG A 121 -11.26 -16.32 -17.24
N THR A 122 -11.95 -15.25 -16.83
CA THR A 122 -13.39 -15.09 -16.96
C THR A 122 -13.78 -13.95 -17.90
N GLY A 123 -12.86 -13.05 -18.21
CA GLY A 123 -13.12 -11.82 -18.97
C GLY A 123 -13.90 -10.77 -18.17
N TYR A 124 -14.13 -10.99 -16.88
CA TYR A 124 -14.84 -10.02 -16.04
C TYR A 124 -14.03 -8.74 -15.89
N GLU A 125 -14.69 -7.61 -16.12
CA GLU A 125 -14.10 -6.28 -16.05
C GLU A 125 -14.57 -5.53 -14.80
N ILE A 126 -13.64 -4.90 -14.09
CA ILE A 126 -13.93 -4.07 -12.93
C ILE A 126 -13.00 -2.87 -12.88
N HIS A 127 -13.53 -1.70 -12.58
CA HIS A 127 -12.72 -0.50 -12.37
C HIS A 127 -12.22 -0.46 -10.93
N GLN A 128 -10.91 -0.27 -10.78
CA GLN A 128 -10.27 0.10 -9.52
C GLN A 128 -10.10 1.62 -9.50
N HIS A 129 -10.89 2.31 -8.69
CA HIS A 129 -10.83 3.76 -8.48
C HIS A 129 -9.90 4.06 -7.33
N GLN A 130 -8.90 4.91 -7.56
CA GLN A 130 -7.88 5.24 -6.57
C GLN A 130 -8.10 6.59 -5.95
N TYR A 131 -7.84 6.62 -4.65
CA TYR A 131 -8.02 7.78 -3.81
C TYR A 131 -6.74 8.01 -3.05
N ALA A 132 -6.39 9.28 -2.88
CA ALA A 132 -5.13 9.70 -2.31
C ALA A 132 -5.37 10.65 -1.14
N ARG A 133 -4.56 10.48 -0.09
CA ARG A 133 -4.53 11.35 1.07
C ARG A 133 -3.11 11.62 1.50
N LEU A 134 -2.78 12.89 1.75
CA LEU A 134 -1.52 13.27 2.35
C LEU A 134 -1.75 13.40 3.86
N ALA A 135 -0.95 12.70 4.65
CA ALA A 135 -1.06 12.69 6.11
C ALA A 135 0.30 12.99 6.76
N PRO A 136 0.32 13.65 7.93
CA PRO A 136 1.52 13.70 8.75
C PRO A 136 1.91 12.28 9.19
N TRP A 137 3.20 12.02 9.24
CA TRP A 137 3.74 10.75 9.68
C TRP A 137 4.23 10.85 11.12
N SER A 138 3.83 9.86 11.91
CA SER A 138 4.47 9.49 13.16
C SER A 138 4.23 7.99 13.36
N PRO A 139 5.16 7.22 13.95
CA PRO A 139 4.91 5.84 14.30
C PRO A 139 3.58 5.68 15.04
N GLY A 140 2.73 4.77 14.56
CA GLY A 140 1.40 4.48 15.08
C GLY A 140 0.25 5.22 14.39
N CYS A 141 0.51 6.26 13.58
CA CYS A 141 -0.58 7.06 13.00
C CYS A 141 -1.45 6.29 11.99
N LEU A 142 -0.91 5.25 11.37
CA LEU A 142 -1.62 4.36 10.44
C LEU A 142 -2.10 3.06 11.08
N ASP A 143 -1.94 2.85 12.39
CA ASP A 143 -2.28 1.59 13.04
C ASP A 143 -3.73 1.12 12.82
N PRO A 144 -4.76 1.99 12.87
CA PRO A 144 -6.12 1.57 12.57
C PRO A 144 -6.26 1.01 11.15
N LEU A 145 -5.64 1.65 10.15
CA LEU A 145 -5.59 1.16 8.77
C LEU A 145 -4.83 -0.16 8.67
N LEU A 146 -3.61 -0.22 9.21
CA LEU A 146 -2.76 -1.41 9.16
C LEU A 146 -3.41 -2.62 9.86
N ARG A 147 -4.20 -2.39 10.90
CA ARG A 147 -4.97 -3.45 11.56
C ARG A 147 -6.01 -4.07 10.63
N THR A 148 -6.71 -3.26 9.83
CA THR A 148 -7.67 -3.77 8.83
C THR A 148 -6.99 -4.48 7.66
N VAL A 149 -5.78 -4.05 7.30
CA VAL A 149 -4.96 -4.77 6.31
C VAL A 149 -4.55 -6.15 6.83
N ALA A 150 -4.17 -6.26 8.10
CA ALA A 150 -3.78 -7.53 8.72
C ALA A 150 -4.94 -8.55 8.80
N THR A 151 -6.18 -8.09 8.72
CA THR A 151 -7.40 -8.91 8.71
C THR A 151 -8.04 -9.09 7.33
N ASP A 152 -7.34 -8.69 6.25
CA ASP A 152 -7.85 -8.71 4.87
C ASP A 152 -9.15 -7.89 4.66
N LEU A 153 -9.44 -6.95 5.55
CA LEU A 153 -10.59 -6.03 5.42
C LEU A 153 -10.27 -4.83 4.51
N ALA A 154 -8.99 -4.53 4.30
CA ALA A 154 -8.51 -3.53 3.34
C ALA A 154 -7.48 -4.16 2.40
N ALA A 155 -7.88 -4.43 1.16
CA ALA A 155 -7.05 -5.18 0.20
C ALA A 155 -6.08 -4.30 -0.60
N THR A 156 -6.42 -3.04 -0.84
CA THR A 156 -5.69 -2.16 -1.77
C THR A 156 -5.26 -0.89 -1.07
N VAL A 157 -4.12 -1.00 -0.40
CA VAL A 157 -3.43 0.10 0.27
C VAL A 157 -2.03 0.23 -0.30
N LEU A 158 -1.62 1.45 -0.65
CA LEU A 158 -0.22 1.84 -0.79
C LEU A 158 0.08 2.99 0.15
N VAL A 159 1.25 2.95 0.74
CA VAL A 159 1.87 4.07 1.43
C VAL A 159 3.08 4.48 0.61
N ALA A 160 3.27 5.77 0.40
CA ALA A 160 4.38 6.33 -0.34
C ALA A 160 4.85 7.62 0.35
N ASP A 161 5.99 8.16 -0.05
CA ASP A 161 6.25 9.58 0.19
C ASP A 161 5.46 10.46 -0.78
N ALA A 162 5.47 11.77 -0.53
CA ALA A 162 4.68 12.73 -1.33
C ALA A 162 5.11 12.77 -2.82
N GLU A 163 6.36 12.43 -3.12
CA GLU A 163 6.90 12.43 -4.49
C GLU A 163 6.86 11.05 -5.15
N LEU A 164 6.24 10.04 -4.53
CA LEU A 164 6.16 8.66 -5.03
C LEU A 164 7.54 8.02 -5.30
N ARG A 165 8.61 8.44 -4.62
CA ARG A 165 9.97 7.88 -4.76
C ARG A 165 10.05 6.45 -4.24
N TRP A 166 9.24 6.09 -3.25
CA TRP A 166 9.11 4.71 -2.77
C TRP A 166 7.65 4.34 -2.59
N LEU A 167 7.36 3.05 -2.69
CA LEU A 167 6.03 2.49 -2.52
C LEU A 167 6.09 1.35 -1.50
N CYS A 168 5.14 1.33 -0.57
CA CYS A 168 4.95 0.27 0.42
C CYS A 168 3.51 -0.23 0.34
N HIS A 169 3.32 -1.48 -0.06
CA HIS A 169 2.05 -2.17 -0.09
C HIS A 169 1.94 -3.11 1.10
N PRO A 170 1.27 -2.73 2.21
CA PRO A 170 0.95 -3.65 3.29
C PRO A 170 -0.15 -4.63 2.84
N PHE A 171 -0.06 -5.88 3.31
CA PHE A 171 -1.07 -6.93 3.10
C PHE A 171 -1.07 -7.91 4.28
N ALA A 172 -2.07 -8.79 4.39
CA ALA A 172 -2.09 -9.78 5.47
C ALA A 172 -0.85 -10.70 5.43
N GLY A 173 -0.02 -10.60 6.46
CA GLY A 173 1.22 -11.36 6.63
C GLY A 173 2.51 -10.62 6.26
N GLY A 174 2.44 -9.41 5.70
CA GLY A 174 3.65 -8.70 5.33
C GLY A 174 3.46 -7.34 4.67
N MET A 175 4.53 -6.87 4.05
CA MET A 175 4.51 -5.72 3.16
C MET A 175 5.49 -5.93 2.01
N ASP A 176 5.10 -5.43 0.85
CA ASP A 176 5.96 -5.28 -0.31
C ASP A 176 6.45 -3.84 -0.36
N VAL A 177 7.75 -3.64 -0.53
CA VAL A 177 8.37 -2.33 -0.70
C VAL A 177 9.06 -2.28 -2.05
N ILE A 178 8.82 -1.21 -2.80
CA ILE A 178 9.44 -0.92 -4.09
C ILE A 178 10.21 0.39 -3.92
N LEU A 179 11.52 0.35 -4.12
CA LEU A 179 12.42 1.49 -3.91
C LEU A 179 12.93 2.08 -5.23
N PRO A 180 13.53 3.29 -5.23
CA PRO A 180 14.00 3.92 -6.47
C PRO A 180 15.00 3.05 -7.24
N THR A 181 15.89 2.34 -6.53
CA THR A 181 16.96 1.53 -7.12
C THR A 181 17.21 0.23 -6.34
N PRO A 182 17.88 -0.77 -6.94
CA PRO A 182 18.29 -2.00 -6.26
C PRO A 182 19.18 -1.77 -5.04
N GLU A 183 20.03 -0.74 -5.05
CA GLU A 183 20.93 -0.42 -3.92
C GLU A 183 20.14 0.05 -2.70
N HIS A 184 19.12 0.88 -2.90
CA HIS A 184 18.21 1.28 -1.83
C HIS A 184 17.49 0.04 -1.27
N ARG A 185 17.01 -0.84 -2.16
CA ARG A 185 16.35 -2.11 -1.81
C ARG A 185 17.26 -2.99 -0.95
N ASP A 186 18.52 -3.15 -1.34
CA ASP A 186 19.50 -3.94 -0.61
C ASP A 186 19.85 -3.32 0.75
N ALA A 187 20.01 -1.99 0.80
CA ALA A 187 20.25 -1.27 2.04
C ALA A 187 19.10 -1.43 3.05
N LEU A 188 17.84 -1.28 2.61
CA LEU A 188 16.68 -1.53 3.47
C LEU A 188 16.62 -2.99 3.91
N GLY A 189 16.89 -3.92 2.99
CA GLY A 189 16.90 -5.36 3.29
C GLY A 189 17.95 -5.77 4.31
N ALA A 190 19.09 -5.09 4.36
CA ALA A 190 20.16 -5.34 5.32
C ALA A 190 19.84 -4.86 6.74
N ARG A 191 18.91 -3.90 6.90
CA ARG A 191 18.47 -3.41 8.22
C ARG A 191 17.59 -4.42 8.95
N HIS A 192 16.79 -5.20 8.21
CA HIS A 192 15.78 -6.12 8.76
C HIS A 192 15.91 -7.56 8.26
N PRO A 193 17.08 -8.21 8.37
CA PRO A 193 17.31 -9.53 7.77
C PRO A 193 16.39 -10.60 8.36
N ALA A 194 16.06 -10.51 9.64
CA ALA A 194 15.19 -11.47 10.34
C ALA A 194 13.73 -11.48 9.83
N TRP A 195 13.30 -10.41 9.16
CA TRP A 195 11.91 -10.28 8.68
C TRP A 195 11.76 -10.71 7.23
N ARG A 196 12.85 -10.94 6.51
CA ARG A 196 12.83 -11.38 5.11
C ARG A 196 12.39 -12.83 5.00
N SER A 197 11.76 -13.19 3.86
CA SER A 197 11.62 -14.61 3.50
C SER A 197 12.98 -15.19 3.16
N THR A 198 13.19 -16.46 3.51
CA THR A 198 14.36 -17.24 3.09
C THR A 198 14.24 -17.73 1.65
N ARG A 199 13.05 -17.61 1.02
CA ARG A 199 12.83 -17.97 -0.37
C ARG A 199 13.13 -16.79 -1.29
N ALA A 200 13.81 -17.08 -2.41
CA ALA A 200 14.13 -16.08 -3.43
C ALA A 200 12.89 -15.39 -4.02
N THR A 201 11.74 -16.07 -4.02
CA THR A 201 10.45 -15.52 -4.48
C THR A 201 9.76 -14.61 -3.46
N GLY A 202 10.33 -14.45 -2.26
CA GLY A 202 9.73 -13.72 -1.15
C GLY A 202 8.53 -14.40 -0.49
N LEU A 203 8.05 -15.54 -1.03
CA LEU A 203 6.91 -16.32 -0.52
C LEU A 203 7.30 -17.27 0.62
#